data_AF-A0A5D3KFR4-F1
#
_entry.id   AF-A0A5D3KFR4-F1
#
_cell.length_a   1.000
_cell.length_b   1.000
_cell.length_c   1.000
_cell.angle_alpha   90.00
_cell.angle_beta   90.00
_cell.angle_gamma   90.00
#
_symmetry.space_group_name_H-M   'P 1'
#
loop_
_entity.id
_entity.type
_entity.pdbx_description
1 polymer ?
#
loop_
_entity_poly.entity_id
_entity_poly.type
_entity_poly.pdbx_seq_one_letter_code
_entity_poly.pdbx_strand_id
1 'polypeptide(L)'
;MRSEEAKAAGEALLRRLRRLVARAATVKDSDHKQLLALLDDLETTRRGLLKECAEVEGEMRQATVRTTAIGVYLRNSQVHRGKRHS
;
A
#
# COMPACT_ATOMS: atom_id res chain seq x y z
N MET A 1 -2.57 12.72 8.89
CA MET A 1 -1.83 11.97 9.92
C MET A 1 -1.75 10.48 9.57
N ARG A 2 -2.85 9.71 9.57
CA ARG A 2 -2.83 8.26 9.24
C ARG A 2 -2.16 7.87 7.91
N SER A 3 -2.38 8.60 6.82
CA SER A 3 -1.77 8.29 5.52
C SER A 3 -0.25 8.55 5.47
N GLU A 4 0.23 9.53 6.23
CA GLU A 4 1.68 9.81 6.34
C GLU A 4 2.37 8.78 7.25
N GLU A 5 1.69 8.32 8.31
CA GLU A 5 2.15 7.23 9.16
C GLU A 5 2.22 5.89 8.40
N ALA A 6 1.22 5.60 7.55
CA ALA A 6 1.20 4.41 6.69
C ALA A 6 2.32 4.43 5.63
N LYS A 7 2.57 5.59 5.00
CA LYS A 7 3.73 5.76 4.10
C LYS A 7 5.04 5.48 4.82
N ALA A 8 5.23 6.03 6.02
CA ALA A 8 6.43 5.81 6.82
C ALA A 8 6.61 4.31 7.19
N ALA A 9 5.52 3.61 7.50
CA ALA A 9 5.52 2.18 7.79
C ALA A 9 5.92 1.33 6.57
N GLY A 10 5.31 1.58 5.41
CA GLY A 10 5.66 0.92 4.14
C GLY A 10 7.13 1.14 3.75
N GLU A 11 7.62 2.37 3.84
CA GLU A 11 9.03 2.68 3.57
C GLU A 11 10.00 2.00 4.54
N ALA A 12 9.63 1.87 5.81
CA ALA A 12 10.43 1.16 6.80
C ALA A 12 10.53 -0.33 6.46
N LEU A 13 9.44 -0.95 6.01
CA LEU A 13 9.40 -2.34 5.56
C LEU A 13 10.24 -2.55 4.29
N LEU A 14 10.19 -1.66 3.32
CA LEU A 14 11.04 -1.72 2.12
C LEU A 14 12.53 -1.59 2.47
N ARG A 15 12.88 -0.67 3.39
CA ARG A 15 14.26 -0.55 3.91
C ARG A 15 14.69 -1.81 4.66
N ARG A 16 13.79 -2.46 5.41
CA ARG A 16 14.07 -3.74 6.05
C ARG A 16 14.31 -4.84 5.01
N LEU A 17 13.46 -4.95 4.00
CA LEU A 17 13.62 -5.94 2.92
C LEU A 17 14.98 -5.79 2.22
N ARG A 18 15.36 -4.56 1.86
CA ARG A 18 16.67 -4.29 1.23
C ARG A 18 17.84 -4.73 2.12
N ARG A 19 17.75 -4.52 3.43
CA ARG A 19 18.76 -4.99 4.39
C ARG A 19 18.80 -6.52 4.49
N LEU A 20 17.64 -7.18 4.47
CA LEU A 20 17.57 -8.64 4.51
C LEU A 20 18.15 -9.26 3.24
N VAL A 21 17.89 -8.68 2.06
CA VAL A 21 18.50 -9.11 0.79
C VAL A 21 20.03 -8.96 0.83
N ALA A 22 20.53 -7.83 1.33
CA ALA A 22 21.97 -7.65 1.52
C ALA A 22 22.56 -8.67 2.50
N ARG A 23 21.86 -8.96 3.60
CA ARG A 23 22.26 -9.97 4.59
C ARG A 23 22.28 -11.37 3.96
N ALA A 24 21.29 -11.71 3.14
CA ALA A 24 21.19 -12.99 2.45
C ALA A 24 22.45 -13.29 1.62
N ALA A 25 23.02 -12.27 0.97
CA ALA A 25 24.25 -12.40 0.18
C ALA A 25 25.50 -12.73 1.02
N THR A 26 25.45 -12.60 2.34
CA THR A 26 26.59 -12.81 3.25
C THR A 26 26.45 -14.06 4.12
N VAL A 27 25.27 -14.70 4.15
CA VAL A 27 25.03 -15.90 4.94
C VAL A 27 25.76 -17.08 4.30
N LYS A 28 26.45 -17.87 5.11
CA LYS A 28 27.10 -19.11 4.66
C LYS A 28 26.06 -20.22 4.55
N ASP A 29 26.13 -21.00 3.47
CA ASP A 29 25.22 -22.13 3.22
C ASP A 29 25.25 -23.20 4.32
N SER A 30 26.36 -23.30 5.05
CA SER A 30 26.52 -24.24 6.16
C SER A 30 25.85 -23.79 7.46
N ASP A 31 25.46 -22.52 7.59
CA ASP A 31 24.78 -22.02 8.79
C ASP A 31 23.26 -22.09 8.64
N HIS A 32 22.73 -23.29 8.85
CA HIS A 32 21.31 -23.59 8.73
C HIS A 32 20.43 -22.72 9.65
N LYS A 33 20.93 -22.37 10.85
CA LYS A 33 20.19 -21.54 11.80
C LYS A 33 20.04 -20.10 11.28
N GLN A 34 21.10 -19.55 10.68
CA GLN A 34 21.02 -18.22 10.07
C GLN A 34 20.11 -18.20 8.84
N LEU A 35 20.12 -19.26 8.03
CA LEU A 35 19.24 -19.38 6.87
C LEU A 35 17.75 -19.43 7.28
N LEU A 36 17.40 -20.22 8.29
CA LEU A 36 16.04 -20.28 8.81
C LEU A 36 15.59 -18.91 9.37
N ALA A 37 16.42 -18.27 10.18
CA ALA A 37 16.11 -16.94 10.72
C ALA A 37 15.92 -15.90 9.60
N LEU A 38 16.72 -15.98 8.53
CA LEU A 38 16.59 -15.10 7.38
C LEU A 38 15.28 -15.33 6.62
N LEU A 39 14.87 -16.59 6.43
CA LEU A 39 13.59 -16.93 5.80
C LEU A 39 12.40 -16.39 6.62
N ASP A 40 12.43 -16.57 7.94
CA ASP A 40 11.39 -16.05 8.83
C ASP A 40 11.31 -14.51 8.79
N ASP A 41 12.46 -13.84 8.80
CA ASP A 41 12.55 -12.39 8.69
C ASP A 41 12.00 -11.87 7.34
N LEU A 42 12.30 -12.58 6.25
CA LEU A 42 11.80 -12.25 4.91
C LEU A 42 10.29 -12.43 4.82
N GLU A 43 9.76 -13.56 5.28
CA GLU A 43 8.32 -13.84 5.26
C GLU A 43 7.55 -12.86 6.14
N THR A 44 8.08 -12.51 7.32
CA THR A 44 7.50 -11.48 8.19
C THR A 44 7.43 -10.13 7.48
N THR A 45 8.52 -9.72 6.82
CA THR A 45 8.58 -8.44 6.08
C THR A 45 7.62 -8.44 4.89
N ARG A 46 7.54 -9.56 4.16
CA ARG A 46 6.62 -9.75 3.03
C ARG A 46 5.17 -9.61 3.44
N ARG A 47 4.76 -10.25 4.56
CA ARG A 47 3.38 -10.11 5.09
C ARG A 47 3.05 -8.68 5.47
N GLY A 48 4.00 -7.98 6.09
CA GLY A 48 3.86 -6.54 6.37
C GLY A 48 3.60 -5.73 5.10
N LEU A 49 4.41 -5.94 4.06
CA LEU A 49 4.24 -5.23 2.78
C LEU A 49 2.90 -5.52 2.10
N LEU A 50 2.44 -6.78 2.10
CA LEU A 50 1.14 -7.14 1.53
C LEU A 50 -0.02 -6.45 2.26
N LYS A 51 0.10 -6.31 3.59
CA LYS A 51 -0.90 -5.59 4.39
C LYS A 51 -0.95 -4.11 4.01
N GLU A 52 0.21 -3.44 3.93
CA GLU A 52 0.28 -2.03 3.50
C GLU A 52 -0.27 -1.85 2.08
N CYS A 53 0.04 -2.75 1.14
CA CYS A 53 -0.54 -2.71 -0.20
C CYS A 53 -2.07 -2.81 -0.17
N ALA A 54 -2.63 -3.72 0.63
CA ALA A 54 -4.08 -3.86 0.77
C ALA A 54 -4.73 -2.60 1.38
N GLU A 55 -4.06 -1.96 2.34
CA GLU A 55 -4.52 -0.70 2.93
C GLU A 55 -4.55 0.43 1.88
N VAL A 56 -3.46 0.61 1.11
CA VAL A 56 -3.39 1.59 0.02
C VAL A 56 -4.47 1.32 -1.05
N GLU A 57 -4.68 0.07 -1.45
CA GLU A 57 -5.75 -0.28 -2.37
C GLU A 57 -7.14 0.10 -1.82
N GLY A 58 -7.37 -0.13 -0.51
CA GLY A 58 -8.59 0.28 0.17
C GLY A 58 -8.82 1.79 0.11
N GLU A 59 -7.79 2.58 0.39
CA GLU A 59 -7.83 4.04 0.27
C GLU A 59 -8.12 4.50 -1.16
N MET A 60 -7.46 3.90 -2.16
CA MET A 60 -7.67 4.21 -3.58
C MET A 60 -9.10 3.91 -4.03
N ARG A 61 -9.67 2.77 -3.61
CA ARG A 61 -11.07 2.42 -3.91
C ARG A 61 -12.02 3.44 -3.27
N GLN A 62 -11.78 3.83 -2.03
CA GLN A 62 -12.62 4.83 -1.35
C GLN A 62 -12.54 6.21 -2.03
N ALA A 63 -11.35 6.63 -2.46
CA ALA A 63 -11.17 7.87 -3.21
C ALA A 63 -11.87 7.82 -4.58
N THR A 64 -11.84 6.67 -5.26
CA THR A 64 -12.53 6.45 -6.53
C THR A 64 -14.05 6.58 -6.37
N VAL A 65 -14.62 5.92 -5.36
CA VAL A 65 -16.06 6.01 -5.05
C VAL A 65 -16.47 7.46 -4.78
N ARG A 66 -15.70 8.19 -3.95
CA ARG A 66 -15.96 9.61 -3.67
C ARG A 66 -15.92 10.47 -4.93
N THR A 67 -14.91 10.28 -5.78
CA THR A 67 -14.75 11.03 -7.03
C THR A 67 -15.89 10.75 -8.00
N THR A 68 -16.32 9.49 -8.14
CA THR A 68 -17.47 9.11 -8.95
C THR A 68 -18.75 9.77 -8.45
N ALA A 69 -19.00 9.76 -7.14
CA ALA A 69 -20.18 10.39 -6.55
C ALA A 69 -20.21 11.90 -6.82
N ILE A 70 -19.08 12.60 -6.67
CA ILE A 70 -18.95 14.03 -7.01
C ILE A 70 -19.25 14.25 -8.50
N GLY A 71 -18.69 13.42 -9.38
CA GLY A 71 -18.93 13.51 -10.83
C GLY A 71 -20.40 13.30 -11.21
N VAL A 72 -21.10 12.35 -10.57
CA VAL A 72 -22.54 12.13 -10.75
C VAL A 72 -23.34 13.34 -10.28
N TYR A 73 -23.04 13.87 -9.09
CA TYR A 73 -23.72 15.05 -8.56
C TYR A 73 -23.53 16.27 -9.48
N LEU A 74 -22.30 16.51 -9.94
CA LEU A 74 -22.00 17.62 -10.85
C LEU A 74 -22.80 17.49 -12.16
N ARG A 75 -22.79 16.31 -12.80
CA ARG A 75 -23.59 16.06 -14.01
C ARG A 75 -25.08 16.30 -13.78
N ASN A 76 -25.63 15.78 -12.68
CA ASN A 76 -27.05 15.97 -12.36
C ASN A 76 -27.39 17.46 -12.15
N SER A 77 -26.51 18.22 -11.49
CA SER A 77 -26.70 19.66 -11.27
C SER A 77 -26.67 20.47 -12.58
N GLN A 78 -25.84 20.07 -13.55
CA GLN A 78 -25.77 20.70 -14.87
C GLN A 78 -27.00 20.40 -15.72
N VAL A 79 -27.50 19.16 -15.70
CA VAL A 79 -28.74 18.76 -16.38
C VAL A 79 -29.94 19.55 -15.85
N HIS A 80 -30.01 19.80 -14.53
CA HIS A 80 -31.09 20.62 -13.94
C HIS A 80 -30.97 22.12 -14.28
N ARG A 81 -29.75 22.63 -14.50
CA ARG A 81 -29.54 24.02 -14.97
C ARG A 81 -29.92 24.21 -16.43
N GLY A 82 -29.64 23.25 -17.31
CA GLY A 82 -30.01 23.32 -18.73
C GLY A 82 -31.52 23.26 -18.97
N LYS A 83 -32.30 22.67 -18.05
CA LYS A 83 -33.76 22.53 -18.16
C LYS A 83 -34.56 23.77 -17.71
N ARG A 84 -33.91 24.79 -17.16
CA ARG A 84 -34.54 26.06 -16.72
C ARG A 84 -34.43 27.19 -17.76
N HIS A 85 -33.89 26.90 -18.95
CA HIS A 85 -33.61 27.89 -20.00
C HIS A 85 -34.24 27.50 -21.36
N SER A 86 -35.44 26.91 -21.33
CA SER A 86 -36.30 26.67 -22.49
C SER A 86 -37.72 27.11 -22.18
#